data_AF-A0A3B0XR81-F1
#
_entry.id   AF-A0A3B0XR81-F1
#
_cell.length_a   1.000
_cell.length_b   1.000
_cell.length_c   1.000
_cell.angle_alpha   90.00
_cell.angle_beta   90.00
_cell.angle_gamma   90.00
#
_symmetry.space_group_name_H-M   'P 1'
#
loop_
_entity.id
_entity.type
_entity.pdbx_description
1 polymer ?
#
loop_
_entity_poly.entity_id
_entity_poly.type
_entity_poly.pdbx_seq_one_letter_code
_entity_poly.pdbx_strand_id
1 'polypeptide(L)'
;AIEYIRPLFSDKIHNWLNECIADETRNLINQFSLDELSDADAYGLFWIARNSIYWHAKDKENILPVSYENLVKSPSIELSRVSSFLNLPFGKFYSKAIKNHAVSKQVTFRLHPDIERQCEDIYRRLSQECKE
;
A
#
# COMPACT_ATOMS: atom_id res chain seq x y z
N ALA A 1 -0.34 16.28 7.95
CA ALA A 1 -0.23 15.11 7.04
C ALA A 1 -1.62 14.55 6.74
N ILE A 2 -2.49 14.48 7.77
CA ILE A 2 -3.91 14.09 7.66
C ILE A 2 -4.75 14.87 6.62
N GLU A 3 -4.46 16.16 6.37
CA GLU A 3 -5.16 16.94 5.33
C GLU A 3 -5.06 16.33 3.93
N TYR A 4 -3.96 15.64 3.63
CA TYR A 4 -3.79 14.98 2.34
C TYR A 4 -4.78 13.83 2.14
N ILE A 5 -5.08 13.11 3.23
CA ILE A 5 -5.97 11.94 3.22
C ILE A 5 -7.41 12.29 3.58
N ARG A 6 -7.70 13.51 4.03
CA ARG A 6 -9.06 14.02 4.31
C ARG A 6 -10.06 13.69 3.19
N PRO A 7 -9.72 13.79 1.88
CA PRO A 7 -10.62 13.39 0.81
C PRO A 7 -11.17 11.96 0.91
N LEU A 8 -10.40 11.02 1.47
CA LEU A 8 -10.80 9.61 1.62
C LEU A 8 -12.08 9.44 2.46
N PHE A 9 -12.33 10.39 3.37
CA PHE A 9 -13.46 10.41 4.31
C PHE A 9 -14.64 11.24 3.78
N SER A 10 -14.64 11.59 2.49
CA SER A 10 -15.71 12.35 1.87
C SER A 10 -16.07 11.81 0.50
N ASP A 11 -17.28 11.26 0.39
CA ASP A 11 -17.83 10.76 -0.88
C ASP A 11 -18.08 11.88 -1.92
N LYS A 12 -18.05 13.14 -1.48
CA LYS A 12 -18.24 14.32 -2.35
C LYS A 12 -16.97 14.71 -3.11
N ILE A 13 -15.81 14.19 -2.71
CA ILE A 13 -14.53 14.55 -3.31
C ILE A 13 -14.12 13.46 -4.29
N HIS A 14 -14.22 13.77 -5.59
CA HIS A 14 -13.80 12.87 -6.65
C HIS A 14 -12.35 13.14 -7.03
N ASN A 15 -11.44 12.32 -6.51
CA ASN A 15 -10.04 12.29 -6.89
C ASN A 15 -9.49 10.87 -6.81
N TRP A 16 -8.23 10.69 -7.21
CA TRP A 16 -7.58 9.38 -7.25
C TRP A 16 -7.57 8.63 -5.90
N LEU A 17 -7.68 9.33 -4.75
CA LEU A 17 -7.76 8.69 -3.43
C LEU A 17 -9.06 7.90 -3.27
N ASN A 18 -10.16 8.35 -3.88
CA ASN A 18 -11.48 7.72 -3.79
C ASN A 18 -11.81 6.77 -4.94
N GLU A 19 -10.97 6.73 -5.98
CA GLU A 19 -11.16 5.84 -7.12
C GLU A 19 -10.86 4.38 -6.78
N CYS A 20 -11.66 3.47 -7.35
CA CYS A 20 -11.49 2.02 -7.29
C CYS A 20 -11.55 1.40 -5.88
N ILE A 21 -12.04 2.13 -4.88
CA ILE A 21 -12.27 1.59 -3.53
C ILE A 21 -13.57 0.79 -3.53
N ALA A 22 -13.48 -0.47 -3.13
CA ALA A 22 -14.63 -1.36 -3.01
C ALA A 22 -15.54 -1.00 -1.83
N ASP A 23 -16.81 -1.38 -1.92
CA ASP A 23 -17.84 -1.04 -0.95
C ASP A 23 -17.51 -1.54 0.45
N GLU A 24 -16.90 -2.71 0.60
CA GLU A 24 -16.51 -3.26 1.90
C GLU A 24 -15.44 -2.39 2.58
N THR A 25 -14.49 -1.89 1.80
CA THR A 25 -13.45 -0.99 2.31
C THR A 25 -14.00 0.39 2.59
N ARG A 26 -14.94 0.88 1.77
CA ARG A 26 -15.67 2.13 2.04
C ARG A 26 -16.47 2.05 3.33
N ASN A 27 -17.19 0.95 3.53
CA ASN A 27 -17.97 0.70 4.73
C ASN A 27 -17.10 0.63 5.98
N LEU A 28 -15.89 0.07 5.90
CA LEU A 28 -14.91 0.12 6.99
C LEU A 28 -14.48 1.56 7.30
N ILE A 29 -14.09 2.34 6.30
CA ILE A 29 -13.64 3.73 6.49
C ILE A 29 -14.74 4.58 7.13
N ASN A 30 -15.99 4.41 6.69
CA ASN A 30 -17.15 5.16 7.18
C ASN A 30 -17.53 4.82 8.64
N GLN A 31 -16.91 3.82 9.27
CA GLN A 31 -17.07 3.56 10.71
C GLN A 31 -16.29 4.55 11.59
N PHE A 32 -15.37 5.31 11.01
CA PHE A 32 -14.49 6.22 11.74
C PHE A 32 -14.76 7.68 11.39
N SER A 33 -14.74 8.55 12.40
CA SER A 33 -14.72 9.99 12.21
C SER A 33 -13.28 10.48 12.13
N LEU A 34 -12.94 11.25 11.08
CA LEU A 34 -11.58 11.75 10.89
C LEU A 34 -11.08 12.59 12.08
N ASP A 35 -11.98 13.31 12.76
CA ASP A 35 -11.64 14.16 13.90
C ASP A 35 -11.29 13.35 15.17
N GLU A 36 -11.60 12.05 15.20
CA GLU A 36 -11.32 11.14 16.32
C GLU A 36 -10.07 10.28 16.07
N LEU A 37 -9.52 10.30 14.85
CA LEU A 37 -8.39 9.48 14.45
C LEU A 37 -7.06 10.20 14.69
N SER A 38 -6.04 9.43 15.09
CA SER A 38 -4.67 9.92 15.00
C SER A 38 -4.20 9.97 13.53
N ASP A 39 -3.14 10.71 13.25
CA ASP A 39 -2.47 10.69 11.93
C ASP A 39 -2.12 9.25 11.52
N ALA A 40 -1.66 8.41 12.46
CA ALA A 40 -1.28 7.03 12.19
C ALA A 40 -2.49 6.19 11.76
N ASP A 41 -3.63 6.34 12.44
CA ASP A 41 -4.87 5.65 12.12
C ASP A 41 -5.38 6.01 10.73
N ALA A 42 -5.40 7.30 10.44
CA ALA A 42 -5.87 7.80 9.17
C ALA A 42 -4.96 7.31 8.01
N TYR A 43 -3.64 7.24 8.22
CA TYR A 43 -2.72 6.61 7.24
C TYR A 43 -2.87 5.09 7.17
N GLY A 44 -3.23 4.41 8.26
CA GLY A 44 -3.59 2.99 8.25
C GLY A 44 -4.82 2.72 7.38
N LEU A 45 -5.87 3.51 7.52
CA LEU A 45 -7.06 3.43 6.66
C LEU A 45 -6.74 3.74 5.20
N PHE A 46 -5.90 4.74 4.94
CA PHE A 46 -5.41 5.00 3.58
C PHE A 46 -4.63 3.80 3.02
N TRP A 47 -3.76 3.19 3.81
CA TRP A 47 -3.01 2.00 3.40
C TRP A 47 -3.94 0.83 3.07
N ILE A 48 -4.95 0.57 3.92
CA ILE A 48 -6.01 -0.42 3.67
C ILE A 48 -6.72 -0.10 2.35
N ALA A 49 -7.19 1.13 2.18
CA ALA A 49 -7.91 1.59 0.99
C ALA A 49 -7.15 1.31 -0.31
N ARG A 50 -5.85 1.60 -0.35
CA ARG A 50 -5.05 1.45 -1.56
C ARG A 50 -4.63 0.01 -1.83
N ASN A 51 -4.32 -0.74 -0.78
CA ASN A 51 -3.85 -2.12 -0.92
C ASN A 51 -4.99 -3.10 -1.20
N SER A 52 -6.21 -2.80 -0.74
CA SER A 52 -7.40 -3.61 -1.06
C SER A 52 -7.75 -3.63 -2.55
N ILE A 53 -7.38 -2.59 -3.31
CA ILE A 53 -7.65 -2.48 -4.75
C ILE A 53 -7.05 -3.67 -5.53
N TYR A 54 -5.90 -4.17 -5.08
CA TYR A 54 -5.21 -5.30 -5.70
C TYR A 54 -6.15 -6.50 -5.89
N TRP A 55 -7.00 -6.82 -4.90
CA TRP A 55 -7.86 -8.01 -4.96
C TRP A 55 -8.92 -7.97 -6.05
N HIS A 56 -9.31 -6.78 -6.50
CA HIS A 56 -10.25 -6.60 -7.62
C HIS A 56 -9.55 -6.62 -8.98
N ALA A 57 -8.24 -6.51 -9.01
CA ALA A 57 -7.44 -6.42 -10.23
C ALA A 57 -6.42 -7.56 -10.38
N LYS A 58 -6.27 -8.44 -9.37
CA LYS A 58 -5.21 -9.45 -9.28
C LYS A 58 -5.14 -10.38 -10.49
N ASP A 59 -6.28 -10.71 -11.09
CA ASP A 59 -6.35 -11.67 -12.20
C ASP A 59 -6.08 -10.99 -13.57
N LYS A 60 -5.80 -9.68 -13.57
CA LYS A 60 -5.46 -8.95 -14.79
C LYS A 60 -3.96 -9.06 -15.07
N GLU A 61 -3.62 -9.38 -16.30
CA GLU A 61 -2.22 -9.52 -16.76
C GLU A 61 -1.42 -8.21 -16.66
N ASN A 62 -2.09 -7.05 -16.56
CA ASN A 62 -1.45 -5.74 -16.45
C ASN A 62 -1.28 -5.27 -14.99
N ILE A 63 -1.30 -6.18 -14.02
CA ILE A 63 -1.04 -5.90 -12.61
C ILE A 63 0.13 -6.75 -12.11
N LEU A 64 1.10 -6.10 -11.46
CA LEU A 64 2.24 -6.76 -10.81
C LEU A 64 2.32 -6.34 -9.33
N PRO A 65 2.19 -7.27 -8.37
CA PRO A 65 2.45 -6.97 -6.98
C PRO A 65 3.96 -6.79 -6.74
N VAL A 66 4.32 -5.78 -5.94
CA VAL A 66 5.70 -5.48 -5.56
C VAL A 66 5.77 -5.24 -4.06
N SER A 67 6.60 -6.02 -3.36
CA SER A 67 6.91 -5.81 -1.94
C SER A 67 8.03 -4.79 -1.79
N TYR A 68 7.80 -3.78 -0.96
CA TYR A 68 8.83 -2.81 -0.61
C TYR A 68 10.01 -3.48 0.10
N GLU A 69 9.73 -4.44 0.99
CA GLU A 69 10.74 -5.19 1.72
C GLU A 69 11.64 -6.00 0.79
N ASN A 70 11.06 -6.70 -0.19
CA ASN A 70 11.83 -7.43 -1.20
C ASN A 70 12.63 -6.46 -2.08
N LEU A 71 12.01 -5.35 -2.50
CA LEU A 71 12.67 -4.34 -3.34
C LEU A 71 13.91 -3.77 -2.66
N VAL A 72 13.85 -3.50 -1.36
CA VAL A 72 14.98 -2.95 -0.62
C VAL A 72 16.01 -4.04 -0.26
N LYS A 73 15.58 -5.26 0.05
CA LYS A 73 16.51 -6.38 0.36
C LYS A 73 17.23 -6.89 -0.87
N SER A 74 16.59 -6.90 -2.03
CA SER A 74 17.10 -7.51 -3.27
C SER A 74 16.72 -6.68 -4.51
N PRO A 75 17.17 -5.41 -4.59
CA PRO A 75 16.70 -4.46 -5.62
C PRO A 75 17.00 -4.91 -7.04
N SER A 76 18.14 -5.58 -7.28
CA SER A 76 18.47 -6.08 -8.62
C SER A 76 17.51 -7.16 -9.12
N ILE A 77 16.99 -8.00 -8.22
CA ILE A 77 16.05 -9.09 -8.57
C ILE A 77 14.69 -8.46 -8.87
N GLU A 78 14.16 -7.67 -7.93
CA GLU A 78 12.84 -7.06 -8.04
C GLU A 78 12.75 -6.08 -9.22
N LEU A 79 13.77 -5.24 -9.45
CA LEU A 79 13.77 -4.33 -10.60
C LEU A 79 13.90 -5.08 -11.93
N SER A 80 14.59 -6.22 -11.96
CA SER A 80 14.62 -7.07 -13.17
C SER A 80 13.24 -7.66 -13.45
N ARG A 81 12.51 -8.11 -12.41
CA ARG A 81 11.11 -8.60 -12.55
C ARG A 81 10.19 -7.50 -13.07
N VAL A 82 10.21 -6.32 -12.43
CA VAL A 82 9.41 -5.16 -12.85
C VAL A 82 9.75 -4.73 -14.28
N SER A 83 11.03 -4.69 -14.65
CA SER A 83 11.44 -4.31 -16.01
C SER A 83 10.93 -5.32 -17.04
N SER A 84 11.01 -6.62 -16.73
CA SER A 84 10.50 -7.69 -17.61
C SER A 84 8.99 -7.58 -17.80
N PHE A 85 8.25 -7.36 -16.71
CA PHE A 85 6.80 -7.14 -16.75
C PHE A 85 6.40 -5.93 -17.61
N LEU A 86 7.17 -4.83 -17.53
CA LEU A 86 6.94 -3.63 -18.34
C LEU A 86 7.50 -3.72 -19.77
N ASN A 87 8.12 -4.84 -20.16
CA ASN A 87 8.86 -4.99 -21.42
C ASN A 87 9.94 -3.92 -21.64
N LEU A 88 10.66 -3.56 -20.57
CA LEU A 88 11.76 -2.59 -20.57
C LEU A 88 13.12 -3.28 -20.35
N PRO A 89 14.20 -2.76 -20.94
CA PRO A 89 15.54 -3.30 -20.71
C PRO A 89 16.01 -3.02 -19.27
N PHE A 90 16.56 -4.04 -18.60
CA PHE A 90 17.11 -3.90 -17.25
C PHE A 90 18.63 -3.70 -17.27
N GLY A 91 19.09 -2.60 -16.67
CA GLY A 91 20.49 -2.33 -16.37
C GLY A 91 20.78 -2.48 -14.88
N LYS A 92 21.80 -3.27 -14.52
CA LYS A 92 22.19 -3.50 -13.10
C LYS A 92 22.51 -2.21 -12.33
N PHE A 93 22.82 -1.11 -13.00
CA PHE A 93 23.10 0.16 -12.32
C PHE A 93 21.83 0.81 -11.73
N TYR A 94 20.63 0.48 -12.22
CA TYR A 94 19.37 1.02 -11.69
C TYR A 94 19.16 0.63 -10.22
N SER A 95 19.60 -0.57 -9.81
CA SER A 95 19.47 -1.00 -8.42
C SER A 95 20.30 -0.17 -7.43
N LYS A 96 21.31 0.57 -7.90
CA LYS A 96 22.09 1.49 -7.06
C LYS A 96 21.29 2.72 -6.60
N ALA A 97 20.16 3.02 -7.24
CA ALA A 97 19.28 4.11 -6.82
C ALA A 97 18.45 3.75 -5.56
N ILE A 98 18.27 2.45 -5.29
CA ILE A 98 17.53 1.98 -4.12
C ILE A 98 18.48 1.98 -2.92
N LYS A 99 18.14 2.79 -1.90
CA LYS A 99 18.93 2.92 -0.67
C LYS A 99 18.36 2.01 0.41
N ASN A 100 19.22 1.17 0.98
CA ASN A 100 18.78 0.16 1.97
C ASN A 100 18.61 0.70 3.40
N HIS A 101 18.91 1.98 3.63
CA HIS A 101 18.92 2.58 4.97
C HIS A 101 17.54 2.91 5.55
N ALA A 102 16.46 2.77 4.78
CA ALA A 102 15.11 3.14 5.22
C ALA A 102 14.39 2.04 6.03
N VAL A 103 14.87 0.80 6.01
CA VAL A 103 14.17 -0.36 6.63
C VAL A 103 14.28 -0.37 8.16
N SER A 104 15.17 0.42 8.77
CA SER A 104 15.55 0.27 10.18
C SER A 104 15.06 1.37 11.12
N LYS A 105 14.18 2.29 10.69
CA LYS A 105 13.61 3.26 11.62
C LYS A 105 12.46 2.58 12.38
N GLN A 106 12.72 2.17 13.62
CA GLN A 106 11.66 1.84 14.57
C GLN A 106 10.85 3.11 14.81
N VAL A 107 9.66 3.17 14.22
CA VAL A 107 8.68 4.20 14.53
C VAL A 107 7.70 3.57 15.52
N THR A 108 7.67 4.09 16.74
CA THR A 108 6.67 3.73 17.73
C THR A 108 5.43 4.58 17.49
N PHE A 109 4.41 3.98 16.89
CA PHE A 109 3.04 4.50 16.87
C PHE A 109 2.10 3.40 17.33
N ARG A 110 0.88 3.78 17.71
CA ARG A 110 -0.19 2.83 18.03
C ARG A 110 -1.35 3.14 17.10
N LEU A 111 -1.92 2.08 16.53
CA LEU A 111 -3.13 2.16 15.73
C LEU A 111 -4.33 1.79 16.59
N HIS A 112 -5.51 2.23 16.17
CA HIS A 112 -6.78 1.72 16.63
C HIS A 112 -6.82 0.20 16.39
N PRO A 113 -7.25 -0.63 17.36
CA PRO A 113 -7.16 -2.10 17.24
C PRO A 113 -7.83 -2.68 15.99
N ASP A 114 -8.95 -2.10 15.57
CA ASP A 114 -9.63 -2.55 14.35
C ASP A 114 -8.86 -2.20 13.07
N ILE A 115 -8.21 -1.04 13.02
CA ILE A 115 -7.39 -0.62 11.88
C ILE A 115 -6.13 -1.49 11.83
N GLU A 116 -5.48 -1.72 12.98
CA GLU A 116 -4.30 -2.59 13.09
C GLU A 116 -4.59 -3.99 12.57
N ARG A 117 -5.68 -4.61 13.05
CA ARG A 117 -6.11 -5.95 12.64
C ARG A 117 -6.34 -6.05 11.13
N GLN A 118 -6.96 -5.02 10.51
CA GLN A 118 -7.20 -5.00 9.07
C GLN A 118 -5.91 -4.79 8.28
N CYS A 119 -5.02 -3.92 8.74
CA CYS A 119 -3.69 -3.75 8.17
C CYS A 119 -2.91 -5.08 8.17
N GLU A 120 -2.91 -5.79 9.30
CA GLU A 120 -2.24 -7.08 9.44
C GLU A 120 -2.81 -8.18 8.53
N ASP A 121 -4.14 -8.26 8.37
CA ASP A 121 -4.77 -9.25 7.49
C ASP A 121 -4.38 -9.02 6.03
N ILE A 122 -4.53 -7.78 5.54
CA ILE A 122 -4.17 -7.42 4.16
C ILE A 122 -2.68 -7.63 3.94
N TYR A 123 -1.83 -7.22 4.90
CA TYR A 123 -0.38 -7.40 4.80
C TYR A 123 -0.02 -8.87 4.69
N ARG A 124 -0.61 -9.73 5.52
CA ARG A 124 -0.37 -11.18 5.49
C ARG A 124 -0.73 -11.79 4.14
N ARG A 125 -1.87 -11.40 3.57
CA ARG A 125 -2.34 -11.88 2.27
C ARG A 125 -1.46 -11.35 1.12
N LEU A 126 -1.14 -10.06 1.08
CA LEU A 126 -0.23 -9.48 0.07
C LEU A 126 1.18 -10.06 0.14
N SER A 127 1.66 -10.36 1.35
CA SER A 127 2.95 -11.00 1.55
C SER A 127 3.00 -12.43 0.99
N GLN A 128 1.86 -13.09 0.76
CA GLN A 128 1.83 -14.39 0.08
C GLN A 128 1.95 -14.21 -1.44
N GLU A 129 1.34 -13.17 -2.00
CA GLU A 129 1.38 -12.83 -3.43
C GLU A 129 2.78 -12.37 -3.89
N CYS A 130 3.56 -11.79 -2.97
CA CYS A 130 4.92 -11.30 -3.26
C CYS A 130 6.03 -12.33 -2.94
N LYS A 131 5.68 -13.56 -2.58
CA LYS A 131 6.67 -14.62 -2.37
C LYS A 131 7.02 -15.27 -3.71
N GLU A 132 8.22 -14.99 -4.18
CA GLU A 132 8.95 -15.76 -5.19
C GLU A 132 10.15 -16.43 -4.55
#